data_AF-A0A087CCM5-F1
#
_entry.id   AF-A0A087CCM5-F1
#
_cell.length_a   1.000
_cell.length_b   1.000
_cell.length_c   1.000
_cell.angle_alpha   90.00
_cell.angle_beta   90.00
_cell.angle_gamma   90.00
#
_symmetry.space_group_name_H-M   'P 1'
#
loop_
_entity.id
_entity.type
_entity.pdbx_description
1 polymer ?
#
loop_
_entity_poly.entity_id
_entity_poly.type
_entity_poly.pdbx_seq_one_letter_code
_entity_poly.pdbx_strand_id
1 'polypeptide(L)'
;MGFVIIVVVVLIVVGLALSKTQTNQQKATAKHSPAREAQNAIIQRGGIPYRLLPTGRVTVAGPYYHQREIITAIGDRLREVMPVGQWDQTLELDAEIRRQPNNTHDSDAVVVIINGLIVGYIPSENTYEWQQLLQPLESRSQFALAKAAIYLKNDGNYLVVLKANPSIPPTKNAYPNVEILDADWLIAVGGEENAQDILTKYGEESWVWATLETGTIPKGKYKDAPTIWARVDDNLIGYISAMQSERYFIYIKRRLPCACVAHIKQGGRKLELELMLPSRN
;
A
#
# COMPACT_ATOMS: atom_id res chain seq x y z
N MET A 1 24.26 -40.30 -52.93
CA MET A 1 24.83 -39.93 -51.61
C MET A 1 24.31 -38.56 -51.20
N GLY A 2 23.14 -38.47 -50.56
CA GLY A 2 22.54 -37.17 -50.21
C GLY A 2 21.50 -37.21 -49.08
N PHE A 3 21.03 -38.40 -48.70
CA PHE A 3 20.00 -38.58 -47.68
C PHE A 3 20.55 -38.78 -46.25
N VAL A 4 21.80 -39.26 -46.12
CA VAL A 4 22.36 -39.61 -44.80
C VAL A 4 22.78 -38.37 -43.99
N ILE A 5 23.13 -37.26 -44.65
CA ILE A 5 23.61 -36.05 -43.98
C ILE A 5 22.45 -35.28 -43.32
N ILE A 6 21.26 -35.28 -43.91
CA ILE A 6 20.10 -34.53 -43.39
C ILE A 6 19.58 -35.14 -42.08
N VAL A 7 19.57 -36.48 -41.96
CA VAL A 7 19.09 -37.17 -40.75
C VAL A 7 20.01 -36.93 -39.55
N VAL A 8 21.33 -36.87 -39.78
CA VAL A 8 22.31 -36.61 -38.71
C VAL A 8 22.22 -35.17 -38.21
N VAL A 9 22.02 -34.19 -39.10
CA VAL A 9 21.89 -32.78 -38.70
C VAL A 9 20.60 -32.53 -37.90
N VAL A 10 19.47 -33.13 -38.28
CA VAL A 10 18.21 -32.98 -37.54
C VAL A 10 18.29 -33.60 -36.13
N LEU A 11 18.95 -34.75 -35.97
CA LEU A 11 19.14 -35.38 -34.66
C LEU A 11 20.03 -34.55 -33.71
N ILE A 12 21.06 -33.88 -34.24
CA ILE A 12 21.94 -33.01 -33.44
C ILE A 12 21.21 -31.75 -32.96
N VAL A 13 20.37 -31.14 -33.80
CA VAL A 13 19.58 -29.95 -33.42
C VAL A 13 18.52 -30.29 -32.38
N VAL A 14 17.86 -31.45 -32.48
CA VAL A 14 16.89 -31.92 -31.48
C VAL A 14 17.58 -32.29 -30.16
N GLY A 15 18.77 -32.91 -30.20
CA GLY A 15 19.57 -33.20 -29.00
C GLY A 15 20.06 -31.96 -28.27
N LEU A 16 20.47 -30.92 -29.01
CA LEU A 16 20.87 -29.63 -28.42
C LEU A 16 19.68 -28.85 -27.83
N ALA A 17 18.50 -28.90 -28.46
CA ALA A 17 17.28 -28.31 -27.93
C ALA A 17 16.79 -29.00 -26.65
N LEU A 18 16.88 -30.34 -26.58
CA LEU A 18 16.50 -31.10 -25.38
C LEU A 18 17.48 -30.89 -24.20
N SER A 19 18.79 -30.76 -24.47
CA SER A 19 19.78 -30.49 -23.41
C SER A 19 19.63 -29.10 -22.78
N LYS A 20 19.32 -28.06 -23.58
CA LYS A 20 19.04 -26.70 -23.07
C LYS A 20 17.76 -26.64 -22.24
N THR A 21 16.75 -27.45 -22.60
CA THR A 21 15.48 -27.48 -21.87
C THR A 21 15.62 -28.18 -20.51
N GLN A 22 16.43 -29.24 -20.42
CA GLN A 22 16.75 -29.89 -19.14
C GLN A 22 17.65 -29.03 -18.23
N THR A 23 18.58 -28.27 -18.80
CA THR A 23 19.45 -27.36 -18.02
C THR A 23 18.67 -26.20 -17.40
N ASN A 24 17.58 -25.76 -18.04
CA ASN A 24 16.68 -24.73 -17.50
C ASN A 24 15.64 -25.28 -16.51
N GLN A 25 15.14 -26.50 -16.69
CA GLN A 25 14.21 -27.12 -15.71
C GLN A 25 14.90 -27.58 -14.41
N GLN A 26 16.18 -27.95 -14.46
CA GLN A 26 16.96 -28.26 -13.26
C GLN A 26 17.39 -27.01 -12.46
N LYS A 27 17.36 -25.81 -13.06
CA LYS A 27 17.55 -24.54 -12.32
C LYS A 27 16.27 -24.02 -11.66
N ALA A 28 15.10 -24.50 -12.07
CA ALA A 28 13.79 -24.05 -11.57
C ALA A 28 13.19 -24.97 -10.48
N THR A 29 13.79 -26.13 -10.21
CA THR A 29 13.38 -27.04 -9.14
C THR A 29 14.19 -26.78 -7.87
N ALA A 30 13.66 -25.86 -7.06
CA ALA A 30 13.68 -25.89 -5.60
C ALA A 30 14.92 -26.53 -4.93
N LYS A 31 15.99 -25.73 -4.80
CA LYS A 31 16.82 -25.82 -3.60
C LYS A 31 15.99 -25.22 -2.45
N HIS A 32 15.17 -26.05 -1.80
CA HIS A 32 14.62 -25.73 -0.48
C HIS A 32 15.83 -25.74 0.47
N SER A 33 16.54 -24.61 0.49
CA SER A 33 17.81 -24.50 1.21
C SER A 33 17.50 -24.21 2.68
N PRO A 34 18.04 -24.96 3.64
CA PRO A 34 17.86 -24.70 5.08
C PRO A 34 18.27 -23.27 5.49
N ALA A 35 19.07 -22.58 4.67
CA ALA A 35 19.40 -21.16 4.83
C ALA A 35 18.19 -20.20 4.69
N ARG A 36 17.20 -20.51 3.82
CA ARG A 36 15.96 -19.72 3.70
C ARG A 36 15.05 -19.91 4.92
N GLU A 37 14.96 -21.12 5.44
CA GLU A 37 14.23 -21.40 6.68
C GLU A 37 14.88 -20.73 7.89
N ALA A 38 16.22 -20.72 7.97
CA ALA A 38 16.97 -19.99 8.99
C ALA A 38 16.80 -18.46 8.89
N GLN A 39 16.78 -17.88 7.67
CA GLN A 39 16.48 -16.46 7.46
C GLN A 39 15.06 -16.09 7.92
N ASN A 40 14.10 -16.99 7.75
CA ASN A 40 12.71 -16.81 8.18
C ASN A 40 12.50 -17.03 9.69
N ALA A 41 13.48 -17.61 10.39
CA ALA A 41 13.32 -18.09 11.76
C ALA A 41 13.38 -16.99 12.85
N ILE A 42 13.74 -15.74 12.50
CA ILE A 42 13.92 -14.67 13.50
C ILE A 42 13.28 -13.36 13.02
N ILE A 43 12.02 -13.43 12.60
CA ILE A 43 11.15 -12.26 12.57
C ILE A 43 10.26 -12.36 13.80
N GLN A 44 10.31 -11.35 14.68
CA GLN A 44 9.44 -11.31 15.85
C GLN A 44 7.98 -11.42 15.37
N ARG A 45 7.27 -12.46 15.79
CA ARG A 45 5.87 -12.68 15.44
C ARG A 45 4.95 -12.09 16.51
N GLY A 46 3.82 -11.54 16.08
CA GLY A 46 2.85 -10.90 16.97
C GLY A 46 3.15 -9.43 17.24
N GLY A 47 2.40 -8.84 18.17
CA GLY A 47 2.41 -7.42 18.49
C GLY A 47 1.11 -6.72 18.12
N ILE A 48 1.04 -5.43 18.40
CA ILE A 48 -0.12 -4.59 18.07
C ILE A 48 0.16 -3.91 16.72
N PRO A 49 -0.72 -4.05 15.71
CA PRO A 49 -0.51 -3.40 14.42
C PRO A 49 -0.57 -1.89 14.56
N TYR A 50 0.44 -1.22 14.01
CA TYR A 50 0.52 0.21 13.83
C TYR A 50 0.28 0.51 12.36
N ARG A 51 -0.94 0.94 12.03
CA ARG A 51 -1.34 1.11 10.63
C ARG A 51 -0.76 2.42 10.07
N LEU A 52 0.05 2.29 9.03
CA LEU A 52 0.61 3.41 8.30
C LEU A 52 -0.45 4.06 7.43
N LEU A 53 -0.30 5.36 7.23
CA LEU A 53 -1.16 6.12 6.35
C LEU A 53 -0.86 5.72 4.89
N PRO A 54 -1.88 5.53 4.04
CA PRO A 54 -1.73 5.14 2.63
C PRO A 54 -1.23 6.30 1.74
N THR A 55 -0.32 7.10 2.27
CA THR A 55 0.30 8.24 1.62
C THR A 55 1.62 7.82 1.00
N GLY A 56 1.85 8.15 -0.27
CA GLY A 56 3.08 7.76 -0.96
C GLY A 56 3.13 6.28 -1.35
N ARG A 57 4.19 5.90 -2.08
CA ARG A 57 4.36 4.57 -2.65
C ARG A 57 5.81 4.12 -2.52
N VAL A 58 6.03 2.91 -2.01
CA VAL A 58 7.37 2.29 -1.93
C VAL A 58 7.35 0.98 -2.69
N THR A 59 8.16 0.90 -3.74
CA THR A 59 8.35 -0.35 -4.49
C THR A 59 9.17 -1.32 -3.65
N VAL A 60 8.63 -2.51 -3.41
CA VAL A 60 9.33 -3.57 -2.67
C VAL A 60 10.43 -4.18 -3.55
N ALA A 61 11.63 -4.30 -2.98
CA ALA A 61 12.79 -4.93 -3.58
C ALA A 61 12.77 -6.45 -3.37
N GLY A 62 13.22 -7.19 -4.39
CA GLY A 62 13.31 -8.65 -4.33
C GLY A 62 12.03 -9.50 -4.54
N PRO A 63 10.83 -9.01 -4.93
CA PRO A 63 9.68 -9.89 -5.22
C PRO A 63 9.99 -11.06 -6.16
N TYR A 64 10.93 -10.88 -7.10
CA TYR A 64 11.41 -11.94 -8.01
C TYR A 64 11.86 -13.21 -7.28
N TYR A 65 12.46 -13.10 -6.10
CA TYR A 65 12.93 -14.25 -5.32
C TYR A 65 11.83 -14.90 -4.47
N HIS A 66 10.64 -14.29 -4.43
CA HIS A 66 9.51 -14.63 -3.56
C HIS A 66 8.20 -14.89 -4.36
N GLN A 67 8.30 -15.26 -5.64
CA GLN A 67 7.12 -15.46 -6.50
C GLN A 67 6.14 -16.50 -5.95
N ARG A 68 6.65 -17.61 -5.38
CA ARG A 68 5.81 -18.67 -4.81
C ARG A 68 5.05 -18.15 -3.59
N GLU A 69 5.72 -17.42 -2.72
CA GLU A 69 5.17 -16.79 -1.53
C GLU A 69 4.10 -15.77 -1.89
N ILE A 70 4.36 -14.94 -2.91
CA ILE A 70 3.39 -13.97 -3.44
C ILE A 70 2.14 -14.67 -4.00
N ILE A 71 2.31 -15.69 -4.86
CA ILE A 71 1.16 -16.47 -5.39
C ILE A 71 0.36 -17.11 -4.25
N THR A 72 1.04 -17.64 -3.23
CA THR A 72 0.40 -18.24 -2.07
C THR A 72 -0.37 -17.19 -1.26
N ALA A 73 0.18 -15.98 -1.10
CA ALA A 73 -0.47 -14.89 -0.41
C ALA A 73 -1.70 -14.35 -1.17
N ILE A 74 -1.67 -14.34 -2.50
CA ILE A 74 -2.79 -13.95 -3.36
C ILE A 74 -3.93 -14.98 -3.29
N GLY A 75 -3.62 -16.27 -3.28
CA GLY A 75 -4.60 -17.34 -3.20
C GLY A 75 -5.50 -17.43 -4.45
N ASP A 76 -6.81 -17.54 -4.24
CA ASP A 76 -7.84 -17.63 -5.29
C ASP A 76 -8.13 -16.30 -5.98
N ARG A 77 -7.58 -15.20 -5.47
CA ARG A 77 -7.79 -13.83 -5.95
C ARG A 77 -6.89 -13.42 -7.11
N LEU A 78 -6.24 -14.37 -7.78
CA LEU A 78 -5.35 -14.10 -8.93
C LEU A 78 -6.02 -13.26 -10.04
N ARG A 79 -7.33 -13.37 -10.21
CA ARG A 79 -8.10 -12.62 -11.22
C ARG A 79 -8.24 -11.13 -10.89
N GLU A 80 -8.00 -10.75 -9.64
CA GLU A 80 -8.03 -9.35 -9.19
C GLU A 80 -6.66 -8.66 -9.38
N VAL A 81 -5.61 -9.41 -9.71
CA VAL A 81 -4.28 -8.85 -9.95
C VAL A 81 -4.24 -8.22 -11.33
N MET A 82 -4.11 -6.91 -11.38
CA MET A 82 -4.05 -6.15 -12.62
C MET A 82 -2.62 -6.03 -13.14
N PRO A 83 -2.44 -5.85 -14.47
CA PRO A 83 -1.13 -5.56 -15.04
C PRO A 83 -0.54 -4.24 -14.52
N VAL A 84 0.79 -4.17 -14.51
CA VAL A 84 1.52 -2.89 -14.32
C VAL A 84 1.00 -1.86 -15.33
N GLY A 85 0.64 -0.67 -14.84
CA GLY A 85 -0.03 0.36 -15.62
C GLY A 85 -1.49 0.60 -15.22
N GLN A 86 -2.15 -0.40 -14.61
CA GLN A 86 -3.51 -0.28 -14.06
C GLN A 86 -3.44 -0.09 -12.54
N TRP A 87 -2.90 1.05 -12.11
CA TRP A 87 -2.43 1.27 -10.74
C TRP A 87 -3.54 1.28 -9.67
N ASP A 88 -4.77 1.69 -10.01
CA ASP A 88 -5.80 1.98 -9.00
C ASP A 88 -6.86 0.88 -8.86
N GLN A 89 -6.66 -0.29 -9.49
CA GLN A 89 -7.67 -1.35 -9.57
C GLN A 89 -7.14 -2.74 -9.22
N THR A 90 -5.89 -2.83 -8.78
CA THR A 90 -5.28 -4.12 -8.50
C THR A 90 -5.64 -4.65 -7.10
N LEU A 91 -5.38 -5.93 -6.91
CA LEU A 91 -5.46 -6.58 -5.60
C LEU A 91 -4.57 -5.90 -4.56
N GLU A 92 -5.17 -5.51 -3.44
CA GLU A 92 -4.48 -5.04 -2.25
C GLU A 92 -4.60 -6.01 -1.08
N LEU A 93 -3.48 -6.25 -0.42
CA LEU A 93 -3.38 -7.07 0.77
C LEU A 93 -2.76 -6.28 1.93
N ASP A 94 -3.09 -6.64 3.16
CA ASP A 94 -2.42 -6.09 4.34
C ASP A 94 -1.00 -6.69 4.43
N ALA A 95 0.00 -5.82 4.56
CA ALA A 95 1.41 -6.18 4.66
C ALA A 95 2.00 -5.70 5.99
N GLU A 96 2.60 -6.64 6.74
CA GLU A 96 3.41 -6.32 7.89
C GLU A 96 4.80 -5.88 7.42
N ILE A 97 5.31 -4.79 7.98
CA ILE A 97 6.66 -4.30 7.74
C ILE A 97 7.44 -4.37 9.05
N ARG A 98 8.56 -5.09 9.03
CA ARG A 98 9.35 -5.39 10.24
C ARG A 98 10.84 -5.22 9.97
N ARG A 99 11.58 -4.89 11.02
CA ARG A 99 13.05 -4.94 10.98
C ARG A 99 13.50 -6.40 10.97
N GLN A 100 14.63 -6.66 10.33
CA GLN A 100 15.30 -7.95 10.34
C GLN A 100 16.79 -7.76 10.68
N PRO A 101 17.13 -7.39 11.93
CA PRO A 101 18.49 -7.03 12.32
C PRO A 101 19.51 -8.18 12.18
N ASN A 102 19.02 -9.42 12.13
CA ASN A 102 19.84 -10.62 11.97
C ASN A 102 19.98 -11.06 10.50
N ASN A 103 19.60 -10.21 9.54
CA ASN A 103 19.76 -10.52 8.13
C ASN A 103 21.26 -10.60 7.79
N THR A 104 21.64 -11.66 7.09
CA THR A 104 23.04 -11.98 6.79
C THR A 104 23.71 -11.00 5.83
N HIS A 105 22.92 -10.26 5.05
CA HIS A 105 23.41 -9.35 4.01
C HIS A 105 23.37 -7.88 4.45
N ASP A 106 22.39 -7.52 5.28
CA ASP A 106 22.14 -6.13 5.69
C ASP A 106 21.49 -6.10 7.08
N SER A 107 22.22 -5.64 8.10
CA SER A 107 21.68 -5.53 9.47
C SER A 107 20.57 -4.49 9.61
N ASP A 108 20.39 -3.60 8.64
CA ASP A 108 19.31 -2.63 8.60
C ASP A 108 18.16 -3.07 7.70
N ALA A 109 18.17 -4.33 7.24
CA ALA A 109 17.13 -4.88 6.38
C ALA A 109 15.74 -4.72 7.00
N VAL A 110 14.80 -4.28 6.18
CA VAL A 110 13.38 -4.18 6.52
C VAL A 110 12.60 -5.10 5.61
N VAL A 111 11.94 -6.09 6.21
CA VAL A 111 11.21 -7.15 5.51
C VAL A 111 9.75 -6.80 5.35
N VAL A 112 9.17 -7.20 4.21
CA VAL A 112 7.75 -7.06 3.89
C VAL A 112 7.10 -8.44 3.88
N ILE A 113 6.03 -8.59 4.66
CA ILE A 113 5.40 -9.88 4.94
C ILE A 113 3.89 -9.75 4.63
N ILE A 114 3.35 -10.67 3.84
CA ILE A 114 1.92 -10.75 3.55
C ILE A 114 1.44 -12.15 3.94
N ASN A 115 0.38 -12.25 4.75
CA ASN A 115 -0.16 -13.51 5.25
C ASN A 115 0.92 -14.42 5.89
N GLY A 116 1.88 -13.82 6.61
CA GLY A 116 3.00 -14.53 7.25
C GLY A 116 4.12 -14.98 6.31
N LEU A 117 4.05 -14.63 5.02
CA LEU A 117 5.04 -15.00 4.00
C LEU A 117 5.87 -13.77 3.62
N ILE A 118 7.21 -13.92 3.57
CA ILE A 118 8.09 -12.86 3.09
C ILE A 118 7.88 -12.70 1.58
N VAL A 119 7.49 -11.50 1.16
CA VAL A 119 7.28 -11.14 -0.25
C VAL A 119 8.38 -10.23 -0.81
N GLY A 120 9.28 -9.76 0.04
CA GLY A 120 10.44 -8.95 -0.33
C GLY A 120 10.91 -8.05 0.80
N TYR A 121 11.64 -6.99 0.44
CA TYR A 121 12.29 -6.06 1.36
C TYR A 121 12.05 -4.61 0.94
N ILE A 122 12.16 -3.69 1.89
CA ILE A 122 12.32 -2.27 1.55
C ILE A 122 13.68 -2.10 0.87
N PRO A 123 13.78 -1.32 -0.22
CA PRO A 123 15.06 -1.01 -0.86
C PRO A 123 16.07 -0.43 0.14
N SER A 124 17.34 -0.83 0.02
CA SER A 124 18.42 -0.44 0.94
C SER A 124 18.52 1.08 1.14
N GLU A 125 18.32 1.85 0.08
CA GLU A 125 18.34 3.31 0.04
C GLU A 125 17.26 3.96 0.92
N ASN A 126 16.17 3.24 1.22
CA ASN A 126 15.06 3.73 2.04
C ASN A 126 15.12 3.18 3.47
N THR A 127 15.98 2.20 3.77
CA THR A 127 15.99 1.50 5.07
C THR A 127 16.16 2.45 6.25
N TYR A 128 17.01 3.48 6.13
CA TYR A 128 17.26 4.45 7.21
C TYR A 128 15.97 5.10 7.75
N GLU A 129 15.11 5.63 6.86
CA GLU A 129 13.84 6.26 7.28
C GLU A 129 12.90 5.25 7.92
N TRP A 130 12.83 4.04 7.36
CA TRP A 130 12.03 2.95 7.93
C TRP A 130 12.56 2.49 9.29
N GLN A 131 13.87 2.48 9.51
CA GLN A 131 14.48 2.15 10.80
C GLN A 131 14.05 3.15 11.89
N GLN A 132 14.04 4.45 11.57
CA GLN A 132 13.59 5.51 12.48
C GLN A 132 12.14 5.32 12.93
N LEU A 133 11.27 4.86 12.02
CA LEU A 133 9.88 4.53 12.35
C LEU A 133 9.77 3.22 13.14
N LEU A 134 10.43 2.16 12.69
CA LEU A 134 10.19 0.80 13.17
C LEU A 134 10.83 0.51 14.53
N GLN A 135 11.98 1.11 14.84
CA GLN A 135 12.68 0.90 16.13
C GLN A 135 11.80 1.30 17.33
N PRO A 136 11.18 2.51 17.37
CA PRO A 136 10.24 2.86 18.42
C PRO A 136 9.00 1.97 18.47
N LEU A 137 8.48 1.50 17.33
CA LEU A 137 7.32 0.61 17.30
C LEU A 137 7.67 -0.75 17.94
N GLU A 138 8.79 -1.35 17.53
CA GLU A 138 9.28 -2.62 18.06
C GLU A 138 9.47 -2.56 19.59
N SER A 139 10.06 -1.47 20.10
CA SER A 139 10.24 -1.25 21.56
C SER A 139 8.92 -1.22 22.35
N ARG A 140 7.80 -0.93 21.68
CA ARG A 140 6.44 -0.88 22.23
C ARG A 140 5.63 -2.13 21.91
N SER A 141 6.28 -3.21 21.42
CA SER A 141 5.62 -4.42 20.94
C SER A 141 4.60 -4.14 19.82
N GLN A 142 4.89 -3.16 18.96
CA GLN A 142 4.11 -2.80 17.79
C GLN A 142 4.87 -3.15 16.50
N PHE A 143 4.13 -3.27 15.40
CA PHE A 143 4.71 -3.47 14.06
C PHE A 143 3.97 -2.63 13.04
N ALA A 144 4.65 -2.17 11.99
CA ALA A 144 4.00 -1.38 10.96
C ALA A 144 3.12 -2.25 10.06
N LEU A 145 1.93 -1.75 9.72
CA LEU A 145 0.96 -2.39 8.84
C LEU A 145 0.57 -1.43 7.73
N ALA A 146 0.69 -1.82 6.46
CA ALA A 146 0.28 -1.00 5.32
C ALA A 146 -0.47 -1.83 4.28
N LYS A 147 -1.12 -1.15 3.32
CA LYS A 147 -1.63 -1.81 2.11
C LYS A 147 -0.50 -2.08 1.14
N ALA A 148 -0.45 -3.28 0.59
CA ALA A 148 0.42 -3.68 -0.49
C ALA A 148 -0.39 -3.96 -1.74
N ALA A 149 -0.22 -3.12 -2.76
CA ALA A 149 -0.77 -3.35 -4.10
C ALA A 149 0.12 -4.31 -4.88
N ILE A 150 -0.48 -5.34 -5.45
CA ILE A 150 0.22 -6.39 -6.19
C ILE A 150 -0.10 -6.27 -7.67
N TYR A 151 0.90 -6.19 -8.56
CA TYR A 151 0.70 -6.10 -10.00
C TYR A 151 1.40 -7.23 -10.74
N LEU A 152 0.83 -7.62 -11.88
CA LEU A 152 1.48 -8.54 -12.81
C LEU A 152 2.36 -7.75 -13.80
N LYS A 153 3.65 -8.08 -13.86
CA LYS A 153 4.58 -7.54 -14.86
C LYS A 153 4.46 -8.29 -16.18
N ASN A 154 4.92 -7.66 -17.26
CA ASN A 154 4.90 -8.23 -18.61
C ASN A 154 5.76 -9.50 -18.74
N ASP A 155 6.76 -9.70 -17.87
CA ASP A 155 7.62 -10.89 -17.83
C ASP A 155 7.00 -12.06 -17.04
N GLY A 156 5.75 -11.91 -16.57
CA GLY A 156 5.04 -12.89 -15.77
C GLY A 156 5.35 -12.86 -14.27
N ASN A 157 6.27 -12.00 -13.82
CA ASN A 157 6.58 -11.84 -12.40
C ASN A 157 5.66 -10.83 -11.72
N TYR A 158 5.63 -10.84 -10.39
CA TYR A 158 4.89 -9.85 -9.61
C TYR A 158 5.72 -8.61 -9.21
N LEU A 159 5.07 -7.46 -9.20
CA LEU A 159 5.50 -6.22 -8.55
C LEU A 159 4.68 -6.05 -7.27
N VAL A 160 5.33 -5.66 -6.17
CA VAL A 160 4.66 -5.32 -4.92
C VAL A 160 4.98 -3.86 -4.59
N VAL A 161 3.96 -3.06 -4.35
CA VAL A 161 4.08 -1.64 -3.99
C VAL A 161 3.36 -1.41 -2.67
N LEU A 162 4.08 -0.95 -1.66
CA LEU A 162 3.49 -0.50 -0.40
C LEU A 162 2.90 0.89 -0.57
N LYS A 163 1.66 1.08 -0.14
CA LYS A 163 1.02 2.39 0.04
C LYS A 163 1.34 2.87 1.45
N ALA A 164 2.49 3.52 1.61
CA ALA A 164 3.00 3.99 2.89
C ALA A 164 4.10 5.04 2.72
N ASN A 165 4.21 5.92 3.73
CA ASN A 165 5.31 6.84 3.90
C ASN A 165 5.78 6.77 5.38
N PRO A 166 7.02 6.32 5.65
CA PRO A 166 7.49 6.14 7.03
C PRO A 166 7.70 7.46 7.78
N SER A 167 7.74 8.58 7.08
CA SER A 167 8.01 9.92 7.63
C SER A 167 6.75 10.64 8.13
N ILE A 168 5.57 10.10 7.85
CA ILE A 168 4.31 10.71 8.28
C ILE A 168 3.89 10.14 9.64
N PRO A 169 3.60 10.98 10.65
CA PRO A 169 3.18 10.54 11.97
C PRO A 169 1.80 9.84 11.91
N PRO A 170 1.44 9.08 12.97
CA PRO A 170 0.16 8.38 12.99
C PRO A 170 -1.01 9.35 13.05
N THR A 171 -2.20 8.83 12.76
CA THR A 171 -3.42 9.54 13.10
C THR A 171 -3.58 9.66 14.60
N LYS A 172 -4.10 10.80 15.06
CA LYS A 172 -4.41 11.06 16.46
C LYS A 172 -5.72 10.43 16.93
N ASN A 173 -6.57 9.97 16.02
CA ASN A 173 -7.79 9.23 16.30
C ASN A 173 -7.73 7.77 15.83
N ALA A 174 -8.71 7.00 16.26
CA ALA A 174 -8.81 5.58 16.00
C ALA A 174 -9.02 5.28 14.50
N TYR A 175 -8.47 4.15 14.05
CA TYR A 175 -8.69 3.67 12.70
C TYR A 175 -10.17 3.31 12.48
N PRO A 176 -10.82 3.79 11.40
CA PRO A 176 -12.24 3.60 11.21
C PRO A 176 -12.52 2.21 10.61
N ASN A 177 -13.66 1.62 10.97
CA ASN A 177 -14.05 0.29 10.50
C ASN A 177 -14.90 0.37 9.21
N VAL A 178 -14.39 1.07 8.19
CA VAL A 178 -15.05 1.29 6.89
C VAL A 178 -14.02 1.23 5.76
N GLU A 179 -14.46 1.28 4.50
CA GLU A 179 -13.54 1.34 3.35
C GLU A 179 -12.63 2.57 3.46
N ILE A 180 -11.31 2.38 3.28
CA ILE A 180 -10.35 3.49 3.26
C ILE A 180 -10.08 3.87 1.81
N LEU A 181 -10.31 5.14 1.50
CA LEU A 181 -9.97 5.71 0.20
C LEU A 181 -8.46 5.97 0.09
N ASP A 182 -7.96 5.88 -1.14
CA ASP A 182 -6.58 6.27 -1.47
C ASP A 182 -6.30 7.74 -1.16
N ALA A 183 -5.07 8.00 -0.74
CA ALA A 183 -4.63 9.30 -0.24
C ALA A 183 -3.62 9.95 -1.21
N ASP A 184 -4.12 10.42 -2.36
CA ASP A 184 -3.26 10.99 -3.41
C ASP A 184 -3.22 12.52 -3.40
N TRP A 185 -4.36 13.20 -3.14
CA TRP A 185 -4.47 14.66 -3.24
C TRP A 185 -5.13 15.29 -2.02
N LEU A 186 -4.53 16.37 -1.50
CA LEU A 186 -5.12 17.20 -0.46
C LEU A 186 -6.22 18.09 -1.05
N ILE A 187 -7.43 17.97 -0.49
CA ILE A 187 -8.61 18.73 -0.86
C ILE A 187 -9.10 19.51 0.36
N ALA A 188 -9.04 20.83 0.26
CA ALA A 188 -9.49 21.72 1.32
C ALA A 188 -10.98 21.52 1.64
N VAL A 189 -11.28 21.48 2.93
CA VAL A 189 -12.63 21.48 3.47
C VAL A 189 -13.07 22.93 3.73
N GLY A 190 -14.36 23.21 3.57
CA GLY A 190 -14.98 24.46 3.95
C GLY A 190 -15.96 24.28 5.10
N GLY A 191 -16.24 25.36 5.83
CA GLY A 191 -17.17 25.34 6.94
C GLY A 191 -16.57 24.97 8.30
N GLU A 192 -15.25 24.68 8.37
CA GLU A 192 -14.62 24.24 9.63
C GLU A 192 -14.55 25.34 10.69
N GLU A 193 -14.89 26.59 10.36
CA GLU A 193 -15.05 27.65 11.36
C GLU A 193 -16.06 27.29 12.46
N ASN A 194 -17.01 26.39 12.18
CA ASN A 194 -18.01 25.92 13.14
C ASN A 194 -17.56 24.72 13.97
N ALA A 195 -16.37 24.17 13.71
CA ALA A 195 -15.84 22.96 14.33
C ALA A 195 -14.44 23.16 14.92
N GLN A 196 -14.06 24.41 15.21
CA GLN A 196 -12.72 24.73 15.74
C GLN A 196 -12.46 24.10 17.10
N ASP A 197 -13.48 24.01 17.97
CA ASP A 197 -13.40 23.35 19.26
C ASP A 197 -13.05 21.86 19.15
N ILE A 198 -13.46 21.20 18.06
CA ILE A 198 -13.09 19.81 17.76
C ILE A 198 -11.67 19.74 17.19
N LEU A 199 -11.34 20.58 16.20
CA LEU A 199 -10.02 20.57 15.56
C LEU A 199 -8.89 20.91 16.54
N THR A 200 -9.11 21.86 17.46
CA THR A 200 -8.11 22.25 18.47
C THR A 200 -7.76 21.10 19.43
N LYS A 201 -8.64 20.11 19.64
CA LYS A 201 -8.33 18.93 20.48
C LYS A 201 -7.20 18.09 19.88
N TYR A 202 -7.10 18.07 18.56
CA TYR A 202 -6.03 17.37 17.84
C TYR A 202 -4.79 18.25 17.73
N GLY A 203 -4.98 19.54 17.48
CA GLY A 203 -3.90 20.51 17.30
C GLY A 203 -3.40 20.60 15.86
N GLU A 204 -2.43 21.48 15.65
CA GLU A 204 -1.78 21.73 14.36
C GLU A 204 -0.95 20.52 13.88
N GLU A 205 -0.67 20.47 12.57
CA GLU A 205 0.13 19.44 11.87
C GLU A 205 -0.25 18.01 12.27
N SER A 206 -1.56 17.79 12.42
CA SER A 206 -2.11 16.56 12.95
C SER A 206 -2.83 15.78 11.88
N TRP A 207 -2.53 14.48 11.81
CA TRP A 207 -3.22 13.56 10.93
C TRP A 207 -4.40 12.93 11.66
N VAL A 208 -5.52 12.77 10.97
CA VAL A 208 -6.73 12.13 11.49
C VAL A 208 -7.40 11.30 10.40
N TRP A 209 -8.18 10.30 10.80
CA TRP A 209 -9.16 9.66 9.93
C TRP A 209 -10.44 10.49 9.90
N ALA A 210 -10.93 10.76 8.68
CA ALA A 210 -12.20 11.42 8.45
C ALA A 210 -13.16 10.46 7.73
N THR A 211 -14.32 10.17 8.34
CA THR A 211 -15.41 9.45 7.65
C THR A 211 -16.17 10.43 6.77
N LEU A 212 -16.60 9.96 5.60
CA LEU A 212 -17.25 10.79 4.60
C LEU A 212 -18.75 10.47 4.52
N GLU A 213 -19.57 11.49 4.27
CA GLU A 213 -21.01 11.31 4.00
C GLU A 213 -21.50 12.27 2.92
N THR A 214 -22.62 11.96 2.25
CA THR A 214 -23.23 12.90 1.32
C THR A 214 -24.12 13.90 2.05
N GLY A 215 -24.13 15.14 1.58
CA GLY A 215 -25.09 16.14 2.03
C GLY A 215 -25.23 17.27 1.01
N THR A 216 -25.61 18.45 1.49
CA THR A 216 -25.72 19.66 0.66
C THR A 216 -24.91 20.80 1.24
N ILE A 217 -24.53 21.75 0.38
CA ILE A 217 -23.83 22.97 0.79
C ILE A 217 -24.83 23.87 1.54
N PRO A 218 -24.52 24.33 2.77
CA PRO A 218 -25.50 24.98 3.64
C PRO A 218 -25.72 26.47 3.32
N LYS A 219 -24.75 27.14 2.68
CA LYS A 219 -24.76 28.61 2.48
C LYS A 219 -24.05 29.05 1.20
N GLY A 220 -24.35 30.29 0.78
CA GLY A 220 -23.69 30.98 -0.33
C GLY A 220 -24.28 30.67 -1.71
N LYS A 221 -23.54 30.99 -2.78
CA LYS A 221 -23.98 30.87 -4.18
C LYS A 221 -24.41 29.44 -4.57
N TYR A 222 -23.84 28.43 -3.93
CA TYR A 222 -24.08 27.01 -4.23
C TYR A 222 -24.93 26.32 -3.16
N LYS A 223 -25.74 27.07 -2.41
CA LYS A 223 -26.63 26.50 -1.39
C LYS A 223 -27.48 25.36 -2.00
N ASP A 224 -27.67 24.31 -1.22
CA ASP A 224 -28.44 23.10 -1.55
C ASP A 224 -27.82 22.22 -2.65
N ALA A 225 -26.67 22.61 -3.23
CA ALA A 225 -25.93 21.75 -4.15
C ALA A 225 -25.34 20.52 -3.43
N PRO A 226 -25.33 19.33 -4.05
CA PRO A 226 -24.75 18.13 -3.45
C PRO A 226 -23.26 18.29 -3.13
N THR A 227 -22.84 17.79 -1.97
CA THR A 227 -21.44 17.79 -1.53
C THR A 227 -21.12 16.56 -0.69
N ILE A 228 -19.83 16.36 -0.42
CA ILE A 228 -19.31 15.40 0.53
C ILE A 228 -18.92 16.15 1.80
N TRP A 229 -19.50 15.72 2.91
CA TRP A 229 -19.17 16.16 4.25
C TRP A 229 -18.13 15.25 4.88
N ALA A 230 -17.25 15.83 5.69
CA ALA A 230 -16.25 15.14 6.47
C ALA A 230 -16.62 15.18 7.96
N ARG A 231 -16.47 14.02 8.61
CA ARG A 231 -16.62 13.88 10.06
C ARG A 231 -15.34 13.34 10.66
N VAL A 232 -14.96 13.87 11.82
CA VAL A 232 -13.84 13.38 12.63
C VAL A 232 -14.41 13.01 13.99
N ASP A 233 -14.22 11.75 14.41
CA ASP A 233 -14.72 11.17 15.67
C ASP A 233 -16.14 11.61 16.00
N ASP A 234 -17.17 11.22 15.23
CA ASP A 234 -18.53 11.56 15.68
C ASP A 234 -18.99 12.97 15.28
N ASN A 235 -18.09 13.85 14.84
CA ASN A 235 -18.39 15.27 14.69
C ASN A 235 -18.28 15.75 13.24
N LEU A 236 -19.31 16.44 12.76
CA LEU A 236 -19.33 17.06 11.44
C LEU A 236 -18.39 18.26 11.40
N ILE A 237 -17.34 18.20 10.59
CA ILE A 237 -16.31 19.25 10.54
C ILE A 237 -16.62 20.26 9.43
N GLY A 238 -16.96 19.77 8.23
CA GLY A 238 -17.15 20.62 7.07
C GLY A 238 -17.40 19.83 5.80
N TYR A 239 -17.42 20.52 4.68
CA TYR A 239 -17.77 19.97 3.36
C TYR A 239 -16.79 20.43 2.29
N ILE A 240 -16.60 19.62 1.25
CA ILE A 240 -15.81 20.05 0.08
C ILE A 240 -16.61 21.03 -0.79
N SER A 241 -15.92 21.92 -1.51
CA SER A 241 -16.59 22.93 -2.34
C SER A 241 -17.42 22.31 -3.48
N ALA A 242 -18.34 23.08 -4.07
CA ALA A 242 -19.16 22.63 -5.20
C ALA A 242 -18.31 22.11 -6.37
N MET A 243 -17.26 22.86 -6.73
CA MET A 243 -16.33 22.49 -7.79
C MET A 243 -15.62 21.15 -7.51
N GLN A 244 -15.19 20.92 -6.26
CA GLN A 244 -14.59 19.64 -5.89
C GLN A 244 -15.65 18.52 -5.84
N SER A 245 -16.88 18.84 -5.43
CA SER A 245 -17.99 17.90 -5.40
C SER A 245 -18.34 17.40 -6.81
N GLU A 246 -18.34 18.25 -7.83
CA GLU A 246 -18.51 17.81 -9.23
C GLU A 246 -17.49 16.73 -9.62
N ARG A 247 -16.26 16.82 -9.10
CA ARG A 247 -15.20 15.85 -9.36
C ARG A 247 -15.36 14.56 -8.57
N TYR A 248 -15.73 14.63 -7.30
CA TYR A 248 -15.63 13.48 -6.37
C TYR A 248 -16.97 12.84 -6.01
N PHE A 249 -18.09 13.54 -6.14
CA PHE A 249 -19.36 13.15 -5.49
C PHE A 249 -19.82 11.75 -5.88
N ILE A 250 -19.89 11.43 -7.19
CA ILE A 250 -20.33 10.10 -7.65
C ILE A 250 -19.33 9.01 -7.26
N TYR A 251 -18.04 9.31 -7.30
CA TYR A 251 -16.98 8.35 -6.95
C TYR A 251 -17.05 7.96 -5.47
N ILE A 252 -17.19 8.96 -4.58
CA ILE A 252 -17.27 8.74 -3.13
C ILE A 252 -18.61 8.13 -2.76
N LYS A 253 -19.72 8.64 -3.30
CA LYS A 253 -21.08 8.12 -3.03
C LYS A 253 -21.20 6.61 -3.26
N ARG A 254 -20.52 6.07 -4.27
CA ARG A 254 -20.53 4.62 -4.60
C ARG A 254 -19.75 3.75 -3.61
N ARG A 255 -18.90 4.35 -2.78
CA ARG A 255 -18.04 3.68 -1.79
C ARG A 255 -18.48 3.92 -0.35
N LEU A 256 -19.57 4.66 -0.15
CA LEU A 256 -20.08 4.88 1.20
C LEU A 256 -20.59 3.55 1.81
N PRO A 257 -20.32 3.30 3.10
CA PRO A 257 -19.54 4.14 4.01
C PRO A 257 -18.02 4.01 3.76
N CYS A 258 -17.32 5.15 3.72
CA CYS A 258 -15.87 5.19 3.58
C CYS A 258 -15.24 6.30 4.42
N ALA A 259 -13.92 6.21 4.59
CA ALA A 259 -13.09 7.18 5.26
C ALA A 259 -11.84 7.47 4.43
N CYS A 260 -11.20 8.60 4.73
CA CYS A 260 -9.90 8.94 4.19
C CYS A 260 -9.01 9.50 5.30
N VAL A 261 -7.71 9.58 5.01
CA VAL A 261 -6.80 10.37 5.83
C VAL A 261 -7.11 11.85 5.63
N ALA A 262 -6.96 12.65 6.67
CA ALA A 262 -7.05 14.09 6.60
C ALA A 262 -5.92 14.73 7.41
N HIS A 263 -5.50 15.92 6.97
CA HIS A 263 -4.48 16.72 7.62
C HIS A 263 -5.11 17.97 8.24
N ILE A 264 -4.83 18.21 9.51
CA ILE A 264 -5.18 19.43 10.22
C ILE A 264 -3.95 20.33 10.21
N LYS A 265 -4.08 21.53 9.65
CA LYS A 265 -3.01 22.52 9.58
C LYS A 265 -3.46 23.88 10.09
N GLN A 266 -2.50 24.75 10.40
CA GLN A 266 -2.78 26.13 10.72
C GLN A 266 -3.03 26.93 9.44
N GLY A 267 -4.27 27.38 9.25
CA GLY A 267 -4.61 28.41 8.28
C GLY A 267 -4.28 29.81 8.81
N GLY A 268 -4.56 30.84 7.99
CA GLY A 268 -4.21 32.22 8.37
C GLY A 268 -4.93 32.75 9.62
N ARG A 269 -6.06 32.16 10.03
CA ARG A 269 -6.87 32.60 11.19
C ARG A 269 -7.45 31.47 12.04
N LYS A 270 -7.45 30.25 11.54
CA LYS A 270 -8.16 29.11 12.11
C LYS A 270 -7.46 27.82 11.69
N LEU A 271 -7.76 26.71 12.36
CA LEU A 271 -7.35 25.40 11.87
C LEU A 271 -8.19 25.03 10.64
N GLU A 272 -7.52 24.42 9.67
CA GLU A 272 -8.09 23.95 8.40
C GLU A 272 -7.91 22.43 8.32
N LEU A 273 -8.89 21.74 7.75
CA LEU A 273 -8.88 20.32 7.47
C LEU A 273 -8.73 20.12 5.96
N GLU A 274 -7.78 19.28 5.56
CA GLU A 274 -7.60 18.86 4.17
C GLU A 274 -7.77 17.35 4.06
N LEU A 275 -8.72 16.92 3.23
CA LEU A 275 -8.96 15.49 2.98
C LEU A 275 -7.98 14.98 1.94
N MET A 276 -7.35 13.83 2.18
CA MET A 276 -6.60 13.12 1.17
C MET A 276 -7.54 12.24 0.35
N LEU A 277 -7.91 12.69 -0.84
CA LEU A 277 -8.80 11.97 -1.74
C LEU A 277 -8.03 11.33 -2.91
N PRO A 278 -8.58 10.27 -3.53
CA PRO A 278 -7.91 9.58 -4.65
C PRO A 278 -7.67 10.49 -5.85
N SER A 279 -6.58 10.25 -6.57
CA SER A 279 -6.36 10.89 -7.86
C SER A 279 -7.39 10.38 -8.85
N ARG A 280 -8.09 11.31 -9.51
CA ARG A 280 -8.97 10.94 -10.60
C ARG A 280 -8.17 11.01 -11.89
N ASN A 281 -7.82 9.85 -12.45
CA ASN A 281 -7.63 9.67 -13.88
C ASN A 281 -8.99 9.73 -14.59
#